data_AF-A0A521L7M8-F1
#
_entry.id   AF-A0A521L7M8-F1
#
_cell.length_a   1.000
_cell.length_b   1.000
_cell.length_c   1.000
_cell.angle_alpha   90.00
_cell.angle_beta   90.00
_cell.angle_gamma   90.00
#
_symmetry.space_group_name_H-M   'P 1'
#
loop_
_entity.id
_entity.type
_entity.pdbx_description
1 polymer ?
#
loop_
_entity_poly.entity_id
_entity_poly.type
_entity_poly.pdbx_seq_one_letter_code
_entity_poly.pdbx_strand_id
1 'polypeptide(L)'
;MASLGAAALLAASAMLSTIQPPAASAEDNQVFFRSGLAVLSSDRAGELFTDGHNATGRGTNDGVTGWYLGAGLDQGMHKNFLGIKGMSLVGELGIEFKRFNS
;
A
#
# COMPACT_ATOMS: atom_id res chain seq x y z
N MET A 1 31.58 -12.13 -8.43
CA MET A 1 30.59 -11.58 -9.39
C MET A 1 29.34 -11.20 -8.62
N ALA A 2 29.33 -10.04 -7.97
CA ALA A 2 28.20 -9.54 -7.20
C ALA A 2 28.23 -8.02 -7.31
N SER A 3 27.49 -7.43 -8.25
CA SER A 3 27.33 -5.97 -8.29
C SER A 3 26.19 -5.47 -9.18
N LEU A 4 25.64 -6.28 -10.10
CA LEU A 4 24.55 -5.81 -10.97
C LEU A 4 23.15 -5.89 -10.35
N GLY A 5 22.90 -6.79 -9.39
CA GLY A 5 21.57 -6.97 -8.80
C GLY A 5 21.17 -5.89 -7.79
N ALA A 6 22.09 -5.46 -6.92
CA ALA A 6 21.81 -4.47 -5.89
C ALA A 6 21.66 -3.05 -6.46
N ALA A 7 22.46 -2.70 -7.47
CA ALA A 7 22.41 -1.39 -8.11
C ALA A 7 21.11 -1.15 -8.88
N ALA A 8 20.56 -2.18 -9.53
CA ALA A 8 19.27 -2.11 -10.21
C ALA A 8 18.09 -1.93 -9.24
N LEU A 9 18.14 -2.56 -8.06
CA LEU A 9 17.09 -2.44 -7.03
C LEU A 9 17.09 -1.06 -6.34
N LEU A 10 18.29 -0.50 -6.08
CA LEU A 10 18.47 0.85 -5.55
C LEU A 10 18.08 1.93 -6.57
N ALA A 11 18.41 1.74 -7.85
CA ALA A 11 18.01 2.67 -8.91
C ALA A 11 16.49 2.69 -9.15
N ALA A 12 15.81 1.53 -9.06
CA ALA A 12 14.35 1.47 -9.18
C ALA A 12 13.63 2.16 -8.00
N SER A 13 14.23 2.13 -6.80
CA SER A 13 13.68 2.77 -5.60
C SER A 13 13.91 4.29 -5.60
N ALA A 14 15.05 4.76 -6.13
CA ALA A 14 15.41 6.18 -6.20
C ALA A 14 14.71 6.94 -7.34
N MET A 15 14.24 6.25 -8.39
CA MET A 15 13.55 6.88 -9.52
C MET A 15 12.04 7.09 -9.29
N LEU A 16 11.48 6.53 -8.22
CA LEU A 16 10.06 6.72 -7.85
C LEU A 16 9.85 7.91 -6.88
N SER A 17 10.92 8.51 -6.34
CA SER A 17 10.85 9.53 -5.29
C SER A 17 10.84 10.99 -5.78
N THR A 18 10.78 11.26 -7.09
CA THR A 18 10.87 12.63 -7.63
C THR A 18 9.52 13.27 -7.96
N ILE A 19 8.41 12.56 -7.79
CA ILE A 19 7.07 13.15 -7.87
C ILE A 19 6.76 13.72 -6.50
N GLN A 20 7.04 15.01 -6.29
CA GLN A 20 6.45 15.74 -5.17
C GLN A 20 4.93 15.74 -5.39
N PRO A 21 4.13 15.11 -4.51
CA PRO A 21 2.69 15.25 -4.62
C PRO A 21 2.35 16.75 -4.49
N PRO A 22 1.39 17.26 -5.29
CA PRO A 22 0.90 18.61 -5.09
C PRO A 22 0.50 18.76 -3.62
N ALA A 23 0.89 19.88 -3.00
CA ALA A 23 0.52 20.17 -1.62
C ALA A 23 -1.02 20.19 -1.55
N ALA A 24 -1.59 19.17 -0.93
CA ALA A 24 -3.01 19.05 -0.80
C ALA A 24 -3.49 19.99 0.29
N SER A 25 -4.34 20.93 -0.10
CA SER A 25 -5.14 21.68 0.87
C SER A 25 -6.17 20.73 1.44
N ALA A 26 -6.35 20.71 2.77
CA ALA A 26 -7.41 19.94 3.44
C ALA A 26 -8.83 20.33 2.96
N GLU A 27 -8.94 21.37 2.12
CA GLU A 27 -10.18 21.86 1.53
C GLU A 27 -10.49 21.28 0.15
N ASP A 28 -9.51 20.69 -0.54
CA ASP A 28 -9.66 20.15 -1.89
C ASP A 28 -9.63 18.62 -1.86
N ASN A 29 -10.46 17.98 -2.69
CA ASN A 29 -10.45 16.53 -2.78
C ASN A 29 -9.18 16.07 -3.48
N GLN A 30 -8.48 15.10 -2.90
CA GLN A 30 -7.22 14.59 -3.43
C GLN A 30 -7.33 13.10 -3.73
N VAL A 31 -6.94 12.70 -4.94
CA VAL A 31 -6.67 11.30 -5.25
C VAL A 31 -5.18 11.02 -5.05
N PHE A 32 -4.87 9.96 -4.32
CA PHE A 32 -3.50 9.51 -4.10
C PHE A 32 -3.34 8.03 -4.48
N PHE A 33 -2.10 7.66 -4.80
CA PHE A 33 -1.72 6.29 -5.12
C PHE A 33 -0.59 5.86 -4.20
N ARG A 34 -0.61 4.61 -3.75
CA ARG A 34 0.43 4.03 -2.90
C ARG A 34 0.85 2.69 -3.47
N SER A 35 2.15 2.45 -3.49
CA SER A 35 2.71 1.15 -3.85
C SER A 35 3.93 0.88 -3.00
N GLY A 36 4.34 -0.38 -2.92
CA GLY A 36 5.54 -0.73 -2.19
C GLY A 36 5.69 -2.22 -1.96
N LEU A 37 6.65 -2.56 -1.12
CA LEU A 37 6.88 -3.91 -0.65
C LEU A 37 6.12 -4.14 0.66
N ALA A 38 5.55 -5.32 0.82
CA ALA A 38 4.89 -5.77 2.04
C ALA A 38 5.64 -6.97 2.61
N VAL A 39 5.79 -7.02 3.93
CA VAL A 39 6.43 -8.15 4.62
C VAL A 39 5.54 -8.57 5.78
N LEU A 40 5.29 -9.87 5.90
CA LEU A 40 4.55 -10.48 7.00
C LEU A 40 5.53 -10.90 8.11
N SER A 41 5.08 -10.82 9.37
CA SER A 41 5.87 -11.28 10.52
C SER A 41 5.95 -12.80 10.63
N SER A 42 5.00 -13.51 10.03
CA SER A 42 4.97 -14.97 9.91
C SER A 42 4.40 -15.34 8.54
N ASP A 43 4.71 -16.53 8.07
CA ASP A 43 4.03 -17.10 6.91
C ASP A 43 2.55 -17.39 7.23
N ARG A 44 1.79 -17.72 6.19
CA ARG A 44 0.38 -18.08 6.30
C ARG A 44 0.19 -19.54 5.92
N ALA A 45 1.21 -20.38 6.12
CA ALA A 45 1.13 -21.78 5.81
C ALA A 45 0.20 -22.48 6.81
N GLY A 46 -0.67 -23.35 6.31
CA GLY A 46 -1.63 -24.11 7.14
C GLY A 46 -2.81 -23.32 7.71
N GLU A 47 -3.00 -22.02 7.37
CA GLU A 47 -4.22 -21.32 7.76
C GLU A 47 -5.43 -21.76 6.92
N LEU A 48 -6.63 -21.78 7.53
CA LEU A 48 -7.86 -22.22 6.88
C LEU A 48 -8.18 -21.44 5.58
N PHE A 49 -7.86 -20.15 5.54
CA PHE A 49 -8.20 -19.27 4.42
C PHE A 49 -7.16 -19.25 3.30
N THR A 50 -5.90 -19.55 3.61
CA THR A 50 -4.80 -19.55 2.63
C THR A 50 -4.50 -20.95 2.11
N ASP A 51 -4.51 -21.96 2.98
CA ASP A 51 -4.10 -23.34 2.67
C ASP A 51 -5.21 -24.38 2.89
N GLY A 52 -6.31 -24.02 3.57
CA GLY A 52 -7.38 -24.97 3.96
C GLY A 52 -8.09 -25.69 2.80
N HIS A 53 -7.94 -25.21 1.55
CA HIS A 53 -8.47 -25.86 0.35
C HIS A 53 -7.39 -26.52 -0.52
N ASN A 54 -6.14 -26.62 -0.05
CA ASN A 54 -5.04 -27.19 -0.81
C ASN A 54 -5.00 -28.72 -0.73
N ALA A 55 -6.10 -29.39 -1.09
CA ALA A 55 -6.19 -30.87 -1.11
C ALA A 55 -5.23 -31.54 -2.12
N THR A 56 -4.57 -30.76 -2.97
CA THR A 56 -3.67 -31.24 -4.04
C THR A 56 -2.20 -30.86 -3.84
N GLY A 57 -1.86 -30.18 -2.74
CA GLY A 57 -0.49 -29.74 -2.44
C GLY A 57 0.09 -28.73 -3.44
N ARG A 58 -0.74 -28.08 -4.27
CA ARG A 58 -0.32 -27.08 -5.27
C ARG A 58 -0.43 -25.67 -4.69
N GLY A 59 0.66 -25.22 -4.06
CA GLY A 59 0.83 -23.87 -3.53
C GLY A 59 0.79 -23.86 -2.02
N THR A 60 1.96 -23.83 -1.38
CA THR A 60 2.13 -23.50 0.03
C THR A 60 2.11 -21.97 0.12
N ASN A 61 1.36 -21.37 1.04
CA ASN A 61 1.45 -19.92 1.29
C ASN A 61 2.56 -19.62 2.32
N ASP A 62 3.76 -20.18 2.10
CA ASP A 62 4.94 -20.07 2.95
C ASP A 62 5.70 -18.74 2.77
N GLY A 63 5.31 -17.98 1.75
CA GLY A 63 5.84 -16.70 1.39
C GLY A 63 5.44 -15.56 2.34
N VAL A 64 6.46 -14.88 2.87
CA VAL A 64 6.31 -13.72 3.77
C VAL A 64 6.52 -12.37 3.11
N THR A 65 6.91 -12.32 1.83
CA THR A 65 7.22 -11.07 1.12
C THR A 65 6.25 -10.84 -0.03
N GLY A 66 5.93 -9.59 -0.28
CA GLY A 66 4.97 -9.24 -1.30
C GLY A 66 5.16 -7.83 -1.81
N TRP A 67 4.27 -7.46 -2.71
CA TRP A 67 4.10 -6.08 -3.14
C TRP A 67 2.63 -5.69 -2.98
N TYR A 68 2.40 -4.39 -2.88
CA TYR A 68 1.07 -3.84 -2.81
C TYR A 68 0.92 -2.66 -3.77
N LEU A 69 -0.33 -2.45 -4.17
CA LEU A 69 -0.76 -1.29 -4.94
C LEU A 69 -2.12 -0.87 -4.40
N GLY A 70 -2.29 0.43 -4.20
CA GLY A 70 -3.51 1.02 -3.70
C GLY A 70 -3.76 2.41 -4.28
N ALA A 71 -5.02 2.80 -4.21
CA ALA A 71 -5.49 4.13 -4.53
C ALA A 71 -6.37 4.62 -3.39
N GLY A 72 -6.35 5.92 -3.13
CA GLY A 72 -7.21 6.52 -2.14
C GLY A 72 -7.71 7.89 -2.56
N LEU A 73 -8.76 8.32 -1.86
CA LEU A 73 -9.42 9.60 -2.04
C LEU A 73 -9.54 10.27 -0.67
N ASP A 74 -8.92 11.43 -0.53
CA ASP A 74 -9.22 12.38 0.53
C ASP A 74 -10.35 13.27 0.05
N GLN A 75 -11.49 13.20 0.74
CA GLN A 75 -12.69 13.96 0.42
C GLN A 75 -12.92 15.01 1.51
N GLY A 76 -12.84 16.29 1.15
CA GLY A 76 -13.27 17.37 2.02
C GLY A 76 -14.77 17.26 2.28
N MET A 77 -15.16 17.13 3.55
CA MET A 77 -16.57 16.97 3.95
C MET A 77 -17.15 18.26 4.53
N HIS A 78 -16.39 18.98 5.36
CA HIS A 78 -16.88 20.20 6.01
C HIS A 78 -15.74 21.17 6.36
N LYS A 79 -15.95 22.46 6.10
CA LYS A 79 -15.05 23.55 6.57
C LYS A 79 -15.58 24.13 7.86
N ASN A 80 -14.70 24.49 8.80
CA ASN A 80 -15.09 24.96 10.13
C ASN A 80 -15.98 23.95 10.87
N PHE A 81 -15.55 22.69 10.89
CA PHE A 81 -16.26 21.62 11.58
C PHE A 81 -16.52 22.02 13.04
N LEU A 82 -17.71 21.70 13.57
CA LEU A 82 -18.18 22.13 14.90
C LEU A 82 -18.17 23.66 15.14
N GLY A 83 -18.12 24.47 14.08
CA GLY A 83 -18.06 25.94 14.18
C GLY A 83 -16.68 26.50 14.51
N ILE A 84 -15.63 25.68 14.55
CA ILE A 84 -14.26 26.12 14.87
C ILE A 84 -13.56 26.56 13.58
N LYS A 85 -13.20 27.84 13.49
CA LYS A 85 -12.53 28.38 12.30
C LYS A 85 -11.18 27.69 12.06
N GLY A 86 -10.99 27.16 10.85
CA GLY A 86 -9.75 26.48 10.45
C GLY A 86 -9.71 24.98 10.78
N MET A 87 -10.76 24.43 11.43
CA MET A 87 -10.90 22.99 11.59
C MET A 87 -11.68 22.41 10.41
N SER A 88 -11.12 21.43 9.71
CA SER A 88 -11.77 20.75 8.59
C SER A 88 -12.07 19.30 8.93
N LEU A 89 -13.23 18.81 8.47
CA LEU A 89 -13.55 17.38 8.45
C LEU A 89 -13.22 16.84 7.06
N VAL A 90 -12.35 15.85 7.00
CA VAL A 90 -11.94 15.15 5.78
C VAL A 90 -12.23 13.66 5.99
N GLY A 91 -12.84 13.03 4.98
CA GLY A 91 -13.01 11.57 4.94
C GLY A 91 -12.03 10.96 3.95
N GLU A 92 -11.26 9.97 4.39
CA GLU A 92 -10.36 9.20 3.53
C GLU A 92 -11.01 7.87 3.15
N LEU A 93 -11.02 7.54 1.85
CA LEU A 93 -11.38 6.23 1.35
C LEU A 93 -10.19 5.62 0.62
N GLY A 94 -9.66 4.51 1.14
CA GLY A 94 -8.56 3.77 0.53
C GLY A 94 -8.96 2.37 0.08
N ILE A 95 -8.48 1.98 -1.10
CA ILE A 95 -8.49 0.58 -1.57
C ILE A 95 -7.04 0.12 -1.77
N GLU A 96 -6.73 -1.07 -1.28
CA GLU A 96 -5.38 -1.64 -1.36
C GLU A 96 -5.43 -3.12 -1.72
N PHE A 97 -4.64 -3.49 -2.73
CA PHE A 97 -4.39 -4.86 -3.10
C PHE A 97 -2.98 -5.26 -2.65
N LYS A 98 -2.87 -6.43 -2.02
CA LYS A 98 -1.58 -7.03 -1.65
C LYS A 98 -1.43 -8.39 -2.30
N ARG A 99 -0.27 -8.62 -2.91
CA ARG A 99 0.15 -9.93 -3.36
C ARG A 99 1.38 -10.36 -2.60
N PHE A 100 1.23 -11.42 -1.83
CA PHE A 100 2.33 -12.14 -1.20
C PHE A 100 2.78 -13.30 -2.09
N ASN A 101 4.04 -13.69 -1.95
CA ASN A 101 4.53 -14.92 -2.56
C ASN A 101 3.79 -16.14 -2.00
N SER A 102 3.77 -17.19 -2.83
CA SER A 102 3.46 -18.56 -2.39
C SER A 102 4.72 -19.05 -1.71
#